data_AF-A0A101DYF1-F1
#
_entry.id   AF-A0A101DYF1-F1
#
_cell.length_a   1.000
_cell.length_b   1.000
_cell.length_c   1.000
_cell.angle_alpha   90.00
_cell.angle_beta   90.00
_cell.angle_gamma   90.00
#
_symmetry.space_group_name_H-M   'P 1'
#
loop_
_entity.id
_entity.type
_entity.pdbx_description
1 polymer ?
#
loop_
_entity_poly.entity_id
_entity_poly.type
_entity_poly.pdbx_seq_one_letter_code
_entity_poly.pdbx_strand_id
1 'polypeptide(L)'
;MGGSFATGGSAMTPDMFIHIGPFEAIFLLALGFFGGMLSGFIGSGGAFVLTPGMMSIGTPGPIAVASNMCHKFPKAMIGAYRRYKLRQLDPKLAVIMAVSAIAGVQVGIQVQKQIYEALGETGTNLYVSIAFLVVLPAVSLLLLRDVVRAKKLGISDTESTLPKK
;
A
#
# COMPACT_ATOMS: atom_id res chain seq x y z
N MET A 1 -34.76 -7.97 7.41
CA MET A 1 -33.84 -7.33 6.45
C MET A 1 -32.50 -8.04 6.55
N GLY A 2 -32.34 -9.07 5.71
CA GLY A 2 -31.28 -10.07 5.82
C GLY A 2 -29.97 -9.58 5.23
N GLY A 3 -28.88 -9.83 5.95
CA GLY A 3 -27.53 -9.72 5.46
C GLY A 3 -27.31 -10.75 4.35
N SER A 4 -27.09 -10.26 3.13
CA SER A 4 -26.55 -11.07 2.05
C SER A 4 -25.05 -11.25 2.27
N PHE A 5 -24.70 -12.12 3.21
CA PHE A 5 -23.42 -12.80 3.18
C PHE A 5 -23.38 -13.63 1.90
N ALA A 6 -22.51 -13.22 0.99
CA ALA A 6 -22.24 -13.90 -0.27
C ALA A 6 -22.03 -15.40 -0.01
N THR A 7 -23.00 -16.19 -0.47
CA THR A 7 -22.99 -17.64 -0.43
C THR A 7 -22.46 -18.14 -1.77
N GLY A 8 -21.35 -18.89 -1.73
CA GLY A 8 -20.81 -19.70 -2.84
C GLY A 8 -19.83 -18.95 -3.76
N GLY A 9 -18.64 -19.45 -4.06
CA GLY A 9 -18.02 -20.71 -3.70
C GLY A 9 -16.61 -20.79 -4.30
N SER A 10 -15.66 -21.16 -3.48
CA SER A 10 -14.46 -21.93 -3.82
C SER A 10 -13.96 -22.44 -2.47
N ALA A 11 -14.11 -23.74 -2.21
CA ALA A 11 -13.32 -24.37 -1.17
C ALA A 11 -11.85 -23.99 -1.43
N MET A 12 -11.09 -23.63 -0.39
CA MET A 12 -9.64 -23.47 -0.51
C MET A 12 -9.07 -24.79 -1.01
N THR A 13 -8.84 -24.91 -2.32
CA THR A 13 -8.22 -26.10 -2.90
C THR A 13 -6.72 -26.04 -2.62
N PRO A 14 -6.04 -27.20 -2.47
CA PRO A 14 -4.60 -27.27 -2.24
C PRO A 14 -3.75 -26.54 -3.30
N ASP A 15 -4.32 -26.36 -4.50
CA ASP A 15 -3.78 -25.67 -5.66
C ASP A 15 -3.82 -24.13 -5.57
N MET A 16 -4.53 -23.55 -4.59
CA MET A 16 -4.46 -22.11 -4.25
C MET A 16 -3.25 -21.76 -3.37
N PHE A 17 -2.58 -22.75 -2.80
CA PHE A 17 -1.34 -22.54 -2.08
C PHE A 17 -0.21 -22.42 -3.09
N ILE A 18 0.52 -21.29 -3.06
CA ILE A 18 1.79 -21.17 -3.77
C ILE A 18 2.65 -22.34 -3.31
N HIS A 19 3.04 -23.23 -4.23
CA HIS A 19 4.03 -24.25 -3.96
C HIS A 19 5.36 -23.54 -3.69
N ILE A 20 5.63 -23.26 -2.41
CA ILE A 20 6.86 -22.61 -2.00
C ILE A 20 7.97 -23.67 -2.09
N GLY A 21 8.58 -23.77 -3.26
CA GLY A 21 9.87 -24.44 -3.38
C GLY A 21 10.95 -23.69 -2.60
N PRO A 22 12.11 -24.31 -2.40
CA PRO A 22 13.24 -23.65 -1.74
C PRO A 22 13.68 -22.37 -2.46
N PHE A 23 13.46 -22.28 -3.77
CA PHE A 23 13.80 -21.09 -4.57
C PHE A 23 12.84 -19.92 -4.29
N GLU A 24 11.54 -20.16 -4.26
CA GLU A 24 10.49 -19.18 -3.98
C GLU A 24 10.61 -18.66 -2.55
N ALA A 25 10.96 -19.54 -1.59
CA ALA A 25 11.24 -19.14 -0.21
C ALA A 25 12.44 -18.19 -0.12
N ILE A 26 13.54 -18.51 -0.79
CA ILE A 26 14.74 -17.66 -0.83
C ILE A 26 14.41 -16.33 -1.53
N PHE A 27 13.64 -16.36 -2.61
CA PHE A 27 13.21 -15.16 -3.32
C PHE A 27 12.32 -14.27 -2.43
N LEU A 28 11.35 -14.86 -1.71
CA LEU A 28 10.51 -14.13 -0.75
C LEU A 28 11.31 -13.52 0.39
N LEU A 29 12.30 -14.24 0.92
CA LEU A 29 13.21 -13.72 1.94
C LEU A 29 14.04 -12.56 1.40
N ALA A 30 14.61 -12.69 0.20
CA ALA A 30 15.35 -11.62 -0.45
C ALA A 30 14.45 -10.41 -0.73
N LEU A 31 13.26 -10.63 -1.29
CA LEU A 31 12.27 -9.58 -1.56
C LEU A 31 11.83 -8.87 -0.28
N GLY A 32 11.59 -9.62 0.80
CA GLY A 32 11.27 -9.08 2.12
C GLY A 32 12.43 -8.30 2.73
N PHE A 33 13.66 -8.79 2.58
CA PHE A 33 14.88 -8.14 3.08
C PHE A 33 15.15 -6.83 2.34
N PHE A 34 15.23 -6.85 1.01
CA PHE A 34 15.43 -5.65 0.19
C PHE A 34 14.26 -4.68 0.29
N GLY A 35 13.03 -5.18 0.22
CA GLY A 35 11.83 -4.38 0.42
C GLY A 35 11.78 -3.72 1.80
N GLY A 36 12.23 -4.44 2.84
CA GLY A 36 12.35 -3.94 4.21
C GLY A 36 13.44 -2.90 4.38
N MET A 37 14.64 -3.13 3.83
CA MET A 37 15.74 -2.15 3.87
C MET A 37 15.38 -0.85 3.15
N LEU A 38 14.88 -0.94 1.92
CA LEU A 38 14.44 0.23 1.15
C LEU A 38 13.31 0.96 1.87
N SER A 39 12.35 0.22 2.44
CA SER A 39 11.30 0.79 3.28
C SER A 39 11.84 1.51 4.51
N GLY A 40 12.85 0.95 5.17
CA GLY A 40 13.43 1.49 6.39
C GLY A 40 14.18 2.79 6.14
N PHE A 41 15.00 2.83 5.09
CA PHE A 41 15.76 4.03 4.72
C PHE A 41 14.88 5.15 4.16
N ILE A 42 13.92 4.81 3.29
CA ILE A 42 13.05 5.81 2.64
C ILE A 42 11.86 6.20 3.54
N GLY A 43 11.48 5.34 4.48
CA GLY A 43 10.30 5.54 5.33
C GLY A 43 8.95 5.38 4.62
N SER A 44 8.93 4.97 3.34
CA SER A 44 7.72 4.85 2.50
C SER A 44 6.90 3.56 2.74
N GLY A 45 7.40 2.64 3.58
CA GLY A 45 6.70 1.42 3.96
C GLY A 45 6.82 0.25 2.96
N GLY A 46 7.68 0.33 1.93
CA GLY A 46 8.14 -0.81 1.11
C GLY A 46 7.15 -1.46 0.14
N ALA A 47 5.84 -1.24 0.30
CA ALA A 47 4.82 -1.95 -0.48
C ALA A 47 4.88 -1.72 -2.00
N PHE A 48 5.55 -0.66 -2.44
CA PHE A 48 5.76 -0.38 -3.86
C PHE A 48 6.66 -1.42 -4.55
N VAL A 49 7.55 -2.09 -3.80
CA VAL A 49 8.37 -3.21 -4.30
C VAL A 49 7.72 -4.55 -3.98
N LEU A 50 7.15 -4.69 -2.78
CA LEU A 50 6.57 -5.96 -2.32
C LEU A 50 5.34 -6.38 -3.12
N THR A 51 4.48 -5.45 -3.55
CA THR A 51 3.27 -5.80 -4.32
C THR A 51 3.61 -6.39 -5.70
N PRO A 52 4.39 -5.72 -6.57
CA PRO A 52 4.79 -6.30 -7.84
C PRO A 52 5.69 -7.53 -7.66
N GLY A 53 6.52 -7.58 -6.61
CA GLY A 53 7.34 -8.76 -6.31
C GLY A 53 6.52 -10.00 -5.95
N MET A 54 5.45 -9.85 -5.17
CA MET A 54 4.51 -10.94 -4.88
C MET A 54 3.69 -11.33 -6.11
N MET A 55 3.32 -10.38 -6.96
CA MET A 55 2.64 -10.68 -8.22
C MET A 55 3.56 -11.43 -9.20
N SER A 56 4.87 -11.18 -9.17
CA SER A 56 5.85 -11.89 -10.01
C SER A 56 6.01 -13.38 -9.67
N ILE A 57 5.66 -13.79 -8.45
CA ILE A 57 5.65 -15.21 -8.04
C ILE A 57 4.26 -15.85 -8.18
N GLY A 58 3.34 -15.19 -8.90
CA GLY A 58 2.00 -15.73 -9.20
C GLY A 58 0.92 -15.41 -8.17
N THR A 59 1.19 -14.53 -7.19
CA THR A 59 0.15 -14.12 -6.23
C THR A 59 -0.88 -13.23 -6.93
N PRO A 60 -2.20 -13.50 -6.79
CA PRO A 60 -3.23 -12.61 -7.33
C PRO A 60 -3.07 -11.18 -6.81
N GLY A 61 -3.12 -10.21 -7.71
CA GLY A 61 -2.94 -8.78 -7.45
C GLY A 61 -3.79 -8.24 -6.29
N PRO A 62 -5.10 -8.53 -6.22
CA PRO A 62 -5.94 -8.10 -5.10
C PRO A 62 -5.44 -8.62 -3.74
N ILE A 63 -4.99 -9.88 -3.68
CA ILE A 63 -4.49 -10.51 -2.45
C ILE A 63 -3.14 -9.90 -2.06
N ALA A 64 -2.26 -9.68 -3.04
CA ALA A 64 -0.97 -9.02 -2.82
C ALA A 64 -1.13 -7.60 -2.26
N VAL A 65 -2.04 -6.80 -2.83
CA VAL A 65 -2.34 -5.44 -2.35
C VAL A 65 -2.92 -5.47 -0.95
N ALA A 66 -3.94 -6.30 -0.70
CA ALA A 66 -4.58 -6.41 0.61
C ALA A 66 -3.58 -6.83 1.71
N SER A 67 -2.75 -7.82 1.43
CA SER A 67 -1.72 -8.31 2.37
C SER A 67 -0.72 -7.22 2.74
N ASN A 68 -0.26 -6.43 1.76
CA ASN A 68 0.64 -5.31 2.00
C ASN A 68 -0.01 -4.17 2.78
N MET A 69 -1.30 -3.90 2.56
CA MET A 69 -2.06 -2.92 3.34
C MET A 69 -2.16 -3.35 4.81
N CYS A 70 -2.48 -4.61 5.07
CA CYS A 70 -2.52 -5.18 6.42
C CYS A 70 -1.17 -5.07 7.13
N HIS A 71 -0.05 -5.32 6.44
CA HIS A 71 1.28 -5.16 7.02
C HIS A 71 1.65 -3.70 7.33
N LYS A 72 1.17 -2.75 6.53
CA LYS A 72 1.43 -1.31 6.76
C LYS A 72 0.60 -0.73 7.89
N PHE A 73 -0.61 -1.25 8.11
CA PHE A 73 -1.56 -0.69 9.06
C PHE A 73 -1.02 -0.56 10.50
N PRO A 74 -0.42 -1.59 11.13
CA PRO A 74 0.10 -1.48 12.50
C PRO A 74 1.21 -0.43 12.64
N LYS A 75 2.09 -0.33 11.64
CA LYS A 75 3.18 0.66 11.63
C LYS A 75 2.63 2.09 11.59
N ALA A 76 1.63 2.32 10.74
CA ALA A 76 0.95 3.60 10.66
C ALA A 76 0.19 3.93 11.96
N MET A 77 -0.48 2.94 12.56
CA MET A 77 -1.21 3.11 13.82
C MET A 77 -0.28 3.51 14.98
N ILE A 78 0.85 2.80 15.15
CA ILE A 78 1.85 3.12 16.18
C ILE A 78 2.46 4.50 15.93
N GLY A 79 2.76 4.84 14.66
CA GLY A 79 3.26 6.15 14.27
C GLY A 79 2.28 7.27 14.61
N ALA A 80 1.00 7.10 14.27
CA ALA A 80 -0.06 8.05 14.59
C ALA A 80 -0.24 8.20 16.10
N TYR A 81 -0.25 7.09 16.85
CA TYR A 81 -0.34 7.10 18.31
C TYR A 81 0.84 7.84 18.96
N ARG A 82 2.06 7.63 18.46
CA ARG A 82 3.24 8.36 18.95
C ARG A 82 3.12 9.86 18.68
N ARG A 83 2.67 10.26 17.50
CA ARG A 83 2.47 11.69 17.15
C ARG A 83 1.34 12.33 17.94
N TYR A 84 0.29 11.56 18.25
CA TYR A 84 -0.77 11.97 19.17
C TYR A 84 -0.22 12.25 20.57
N LYS A 85 0.61 11.34 21.12
CA LYS A 85 1.26 11.54 22.44
C LYS A 85 2.18 12.77 22.47
N LEU A 86 2.79 13.13 21.34
CA LEU A 86 3.64 14.31 21.20
C LEU A 86 2.85 15.62 20.98
N ARG A 87 1.50 15.61 21.03
CA ARG A 87 0.62 16.76 20.73
C ARG A 87 0.85 17.39 19.34
N GLN A 88 1.40 16.61 18.41
CA GLN A 88 1.66 17.02 17.02
C GLN A 88 0.51 16.66 16.07
N LEU A 89 -0.52 15.96 16.58
CA LEU A 89 -1.68 15.53 15.81
C LEU A 89 -2.88 16.42 16.13
N ASP A 90 -3.44 17.08 15.11
CA ASP A 90 -4.77 17.66 15.22
C ASP A 90 -5.83 16.56 15.03
N PRO A 91 -6.61 16.20 16.07
CA PRO A 91 -7.60 15.14 15.98
C PRO A 91 -8.73 15.46 14.98
N LYS A 92 -9.06 16.73 14.74
CA LYS A 92 -10.08 17.11 13.75
C LYS A 92 -9.60 16.78 12.34
N LEU A 93 -8.37 17.20 12.02
CA LEU A 93 -7.77 16.91 10.71
C LEU A 93 -7.57 15.40 10.53
N ALA A 94 -7.10 14.70 11.56
CA ALA A 94 -6.91 13.26 11.51
C ALA A 94 -8.21 12.49 11.19
N VAL A 95 -9.33 12.88 11.79
CA VAL A 95 -10.64 12.26 11.50
C VAL A 95 -11.10 12.55 10.07
N ILE A 96 -10.95 13.79 9.58
CA ILE A 96 -11.32 14.14 8.20
C ILE A 96 -10.48 13.33 7.19
N MET A 97 -9.18 13.17 7.45
CA MET A 97 -8.32 12.35 6.61
C MET A 97 -8.70 10.87 6.67
N ALA A 98 -9.06 10.35 7.85
CA ALA A 98 -9.50 8.96 7.99
C ALA A 98 -10.81 8.70 7.22
N VAL A 99 -11.81 9.57 7.36
CA VAL A 99 -13.11 9.42 6.67
C VAL A 99 -12.94 9.50 5.16
N SER A 100 -12.18 10.47 4.66
CA SER A 100 -11.93 10.60 3.22
C SER A 100 -11.13 9.42 2.66
N ALA A 101 -10.15 8.91 3.40
CA ALA A 101 -9.41 7.71 3.02
C ALA A 101 -10.31 6.47 2.97
N ILE A 102 -11.18 6.26 3.96
CA ILE A 102 -12.13 5.13 3.97
C ILE A 102 -13.09 5.23 2.78
N ALA A 103 -13.65 6.41 2.52
CA ALA A 103 -14.53 6.63 1.37
C ALA A 103 -13.82 6.33 0.04
N GLY A 104 -12.59 6.83 -0.14
CA GLY A 104 -11.78 6.57 -1.33
C GLY A 104 -11.47 5.09 -1.53
N VAL A 105 -11.13 4.36 -0.46
CA VAL A 105 -10.89 2.91 -0.51
C VAL A 105 -12.17 2.15 -0.88
N GLN A 106 -13.33 2.51 -0.33
CA GLN A 106 -14.59 1.87 -0.68
C GLN A 106 -14.92 2.02 -2.17
N VAL A 107 -14.74 3.21 -2.74
CA VAL A 107 -14.92 3.46 -4.17
C VAL A 107 -13.91 2.64 -4.99
N GLY A 108 -12.65 2.60 -4.56
CA GLY A 108 -11.62 1.79 -5.22
C GLY A 108 -11.96 0.28 -5.23
N ILE A 109 -12.48 -0.24 -4.12
CA ILE A 109 -12.93 -1.65 -4.04
C ILE A 109 -14.09 -1.90 -4.99
N GLN A 110 -15.06 -0.97 -5.10
CA GLN A 110 -16.19 -1.12 -6.02
C GLN A 110 -15.72 -1.17 -7.48
N VAL A 111 -14.84 -0.26 -7.88
CA VAL A 111 -14.23 -0.25 -9.22
C VAL A 111 -13.48 -1.57 -9.47
N GLN A 112 -12.70 -2.03 -8.48
CA GLN A 112 -11.95 -3.28 -8.63
C GLN A 112 -12.86 -4.51 -8.75
N LYS A 113 -13.99 -4.55 -8.04
CA LYS A 113 -15.00 -5.61 -8.17
C LYS A 113 -15.67 -5.60 -9.55
N GLN A 114 -16.02 -4.42 -10.07
CA GLN A 114 -16.60 -4.30 -11.42
C GLN A 114 -15.63 -4.81 -12.50
N ILE A 115 -14.34 -4.51 -12.35
CA ILE A 115 -13.29 -4.99 -13.25
C ILE A 115 -13.13 -6.51 -13.14
N TYR A 116 -13.19 -7.05 -11.92
CA TYR A 116 -13.12 -8.49 -11.67
C TYR A 116 -14.29 -9.24 -12.32
N GLU A 117 -15.51 -8.72 -12.20
CA GLU A 117 -16.71 -9.29 -12.83
C GLU A 117 -16.66 -9.22 -14.36
N ALA A 118 -16.06 -8.17 -14.92
CA ALA A 118 -15.99 -7.98 -16.38
C ALA A 118 -14.86 -8.77 -17.07
N LEU A 119 -13.70 -8.92 -16.42
CA LEU A 119 -12.45 -9.41 -17.06
C LEU A 119 -11.82 -10.62 -16.33
N GLY A 120 -12.41 -11.11 -15.25
CA GLY A 120 -11.93 -12.26 -14.48
C GLY A 120 -10.61 -12.02 -13.72
N GLU A 121 -9.99 -13.10 -13.23
CA GLU A 121 -8.75 -13.04 -12.44
C GLU A 121 -7.56 -12.47 -13.24
N THR A 122 -7.39 -12.90 -14.50
CA THR A 122 -6.29 -12.44 -15.37
C THR A 122 -6.41 -10.95 -15.67
N GLY A 123 -7.62 -10.46 -15.94
CA GLY A 123 -7.88 -9.03 -16.18
C GLY A 123 -7.63 -8.17 -14.95
N THR A 124 -7.95 -8.68 -13.76
CA THR A 124 -7.71 -7.96 -12.50
C THR A 124 -6.22 -7.84 -12.19
N ASN A 125 -5.44 -8.91 -12.44
CA ASN A 125 -3.98 -8.88 -12.29
C ASN A 125 -3.36 -7.86 -13.25
N LEU A 126 -3.84 -7.80 -14.50
CA LEU A 126 -3.38 -6.83 -15.48
C LEU A 126 -3.75 -5.40 -15.07
N TYR A 127 -4.98 -5.18 -14.61
CA TYR A 127 -5.43 -3.87 -14.10
C TYR A 127 -4.55 -3.38 -12.96
N VAL A 128 -4.30 -4.23 -11.96
CA VAL A 128 -3.42 -3.88 -10.83
C VAL A 128 -2.02 -3.56 -11.33
N SER A 129 -1.45 -4.38 -12.23
CA SER A 129 -0.12 -4.15 -12.78
C SER A 129 0.00 -2.83 -13.54
N ILE A 130 -0.98 -2.52 -14.39
CA ILE A 130 -1.04 -1.25 -15.14
C ILE A 130 -1.22 -0.08 -14.18
N ALA A 131 -2.10 -0.20 -13.17
CA ALA A 131 -2.29 0.84 -12.17
C ALA A 131 -0.98 1.14 -11.43
N PHE A 132 -0.22 0.12 -11.02
CA PHE A 132 1.09 0.29 -10.41
C PHE A 132 2.10 0.93 -11.37
N LEU A 133 2.11 0.51 -12.64
CA LEU A 133 3.00 1.03 -13.68
C LEU A 133 2.73 2.50 -14.00
N VAL A 134 1.49 2.97 -13.88
CA VAL A 134 1.13 4.37 -14.13
C VAL A 134 1.29 5.22 -12.86
N VAL A 135 0.78 4.75 -11.72
CA VAL A 135 0.72 5.53 -10.49
C VAL A 135 2.11 5.72 -9.86
N LEU A 136 2.96 4.69 -9.82
CA LEU A 136 4.28 4.82 -9.18
C LEU A 136 5.15 5.85 -9.90
N PRO A 137 5.35 5.81 -11.24
CA PRO A 137 6.12 6.83 -11.93
C PRO A 137 5.47 8.21 -11.85
N ALA A 138 4.13 8.30 -11.92
CA ALA A 138 3.44 9.58 -11.79
C ALA A 138 3.72 10.24 -10.43
N VAL A 139 3.57 9.49 -9.33
CA VAL A 139 3.87 10.00 -7.98
C VAL A 139 5.36 10.33 -7.83
N SER A 140 6.26 9.48 -8.35
CA SER A 140 7.70 9.76 -8.35
C SER A 140 8.05 11.05 -9.10
N LEU A 141 7.42 11.31 -10.24
CA LEU A 141 7.61 12.55 -11.01
C LEU A 141 7.04 13.77 -10.30
N LEU A 142 5.87 13.64 -9.66
CA LEU A 142 5.27 14.72 -8.86
C LEU A 142 6.19 15.09 -7.68
N LEU A 143 6.66 14.09 -6.93
CA LEU A 143 7.60 14.32 -5.83
C LEU A 143 8.92 14.92 -6.33
N LEU A 144 9.46 14.46 -7.46
CA LEU A 144 10.67 15.05 -8.05
C LEU A 144 10.44 16.50 -8.46
N ARG A 145 9.28 16.82 -9.03
CA ARG A 145 8.90 18.20 -9.37
C ARG A 145 8.78 19.07 -8.13
N ASP A 146 8.18 18.57 -7.06
CA ASP A 146 8.04 19.29 -5.80
C ASP A 146 9.41 19.58 -5.17
N VAL A 147 10.33 18.60 -5.16
CA VAL A 147 11.70 18.79 -4.67
C VAL A 147 12.48 19.81 -5.51
N VAL A 148 12.42 19.72 -6.85
CA VAL A 148 13.09 20.70 -7.73
C VAL A 148 12.50 22.09 -7.55
N ARG A 149 11.18 22.21 -7.37
CA ARG A 149 10.50 23.49 -7.15
C ARG A 149 10.85 24.09 -5.80
N ALA A 150 10.87 23.29 -4.73
CA ALA A 150 11.28 23.73 -3.40
C ALA A 150 12.72 24.24 -3.39
N LYS A 151 13.65 23.53 -4.06
CA LYS A 151 15.05 23.96 -4.21
C LYS A 151 15.17 25.27 -4.98
N LYS A 152 14.38 25.46 -6.04
CA LYS A 152 14.36 26.72 -6.82
C LYS A 152 13.80 27.91 -6.02
N LEU A 153 12.89 27.67 -5.09
CA LEU A 153 12.29 28.70 -4.23
C LEU A 153 13.18 29.06 -3.03
N GLY A 154 14.33 28.40 -2.85
CA GLY A 154 15.24 28.67 -1.74
C GLY A 154 14.65 28.37 -0.37
N ILE A 155 13.64 27.49 -0.30
CA ILE A 155 13.06 27.04 0.97
C ILE A 155 14.12 26.18 1.66
N SER A 156 14.90 26.80 2.55
CA SER A 156 15.75 26.07 3.49
C SER A 156 14.85 25.23 4.38
N ASP A 157 15.16 23.93 4.50
CA ASP A 157 14.50 23.03 5.44
C ASP A 157 14.33 23.75 6.77
N THR A 158 13.10 24.05 7.14
CA THR A 158 12.82 24.70 8.42
C THR A 158 13.25 23.71 9.49
N GLU A 159 14.44 23.92 10.06
CA GLU A 159 14.87 23.22 11.26
C GLU A 159 13.71 23.31 12.24
N SER A 160 13.15 22.15 12.62
CA SER A 160 12.12 22.11 13.64
C SER A 160 12.79 22.57 14.93
N THR A 161 12.62 23.84 15.28
CA THR A 161 13.03 24.36 16.58
C THR A 161 12.31 23.51 17.63
N LEU A 162 13.06 22.59 18.24
CA LEU A 162 12.55 21.72 19.29
C LEU A 162 11.84 22.61 20.32
N PRO A 163 10.60 22.30 20.74
CA PRO A 163 10.01 23.03 21.85
C PRO A 163 10.92 22.82 23.05
N LYS A 164 11.55 23.92 23.50
CA LYS A 164 12.30 23.94 24.75
C LYS A 164 11.36 23.47 25.86
N LYS A 165 11.87 22.54 26.67
CA LYS A 165 11.18 21.91 27.81
C LYS A 165 10.52 22.92 28.72
#